data_AF-A0A4R7YQ11-F1
#
_entry.id   AF-A0A4R7YQ11-F1
#
_cell.length_a   1.000
_cell.length_b   1.000
_cell.length_c   1.000
_cell.angle_alpha   90.00
_cell.angle_beta   90.00
_cell.angle_gamma   90.00
#
_symmetry.space_group_name_H-M   'P 1'
#
loop_
_entity.id
_entity.type
_entity.pdbx_description
1 polymer ?
#
loop_
_entity_poly.entity_id
_entity_poly.type
_entity_poly.pdbx_seq_one_letter_code
_entity_poly.pdbx_strand_id
1 'polypeptide(L)'
;MAVKEYQAEILTLALWDQGVVKIDVSDLKNIQNIKEYSFSDNRIYSLLKTNSLKGESSYNNLEWVGSWGGGLYIIDQEGNIQEIKSSETKGSLIHPIIYSLFQDQTGIIWLGTNGGGLNKINPRKENFVLVDHNENNNSLSQGKINSIYIDHNDHLWIAVYGSGIERYLNKENKVIKYH
;
A
#
# COMPACT_ATOMS: atom_id res chain seq x y z
N MET A 1 -9.38 9.59 4.19
CA MET A 1 -9.56 8.86 5.46
C MET A 1 -9.73 7.39 5.13
N ALA A 2 -8.92 6.53 5.74
CA ALA A 2 -9.08 5.08 5.68
C ALA A 2 -9.15 4.54 7.12
N VAL A 3 -9.92 3.48 7.33
CA VAL A 3 -10.12 2.86 8.64
C VAL A 3 -9.88 1.37 8.49
N LYS A 4 -9.04 0.79 9.35
CA LYS A 4 -8.76 -0.65 9.37
C LYS A 4 -8.66 -1.15 10.80
N GLU A 5 -9.26 -2.32 11.02
CA GLU A 5 -9.11 -3.10 12.24
C GLU A 5 -8.22 -4.28 11.91
N TYR A 6 -7.09 -4.39 12.59
CA TYR A 6 -6.07 -5.41 12.30
C TYR A 6 -5.79 -6.36 13.45
N GLN A 7 -6.09 -5.91 14.67
CA GLN A 7 -6.03 -6.67 15.90
C GLN A 7 -7.38 -6.44 16.59
N ALA A 8 -7.87 -7.46 17.30
CA ALA A 8 -9.09 -7.31 18.07
C ALA A 8 -8.98 -6.07 18.97
N GLU A 9 -10.00 -5.22 18.92
CA GLU A 9 -10.12 -4.03 19.78
C GLU A 9 -9.10 -2.91 19.49
N ILE A 10 -8.27 -3.01 18.44
CA ILE A 10 -7.41 -1.91 17.99
C ILE A 10 -7.91 -1.35 16.65
N LEU A 11 -8.46 -0.13 16.70
CA LEU A 11 -8.86 0.62 15.53
C LEU A 11 -7.69 1.45 15.00
N THR A 12 -7.30 1.23 13.74
CA THR A 12 -6.26 2.03 13.06
C THR A 12 -6.90 3.00 12.07
N LEU A 13 -6.67 4.29 12.26
CA LEU A 13 -7.22 5.40 11.49
C LEU A 13 -6.11 6.08 10.69
N ALA A 14 -6.31 6.19 9.38
CA ALA A 14 -5.51 7.04 8.50
C ALA A 14 -6.24 8.36 8.28
N LEU A 15 -5.66 9.44 8.79
CA LEU A 15 -6.22 10.78 8.79
C LEU A 15 -5.46 11.67 7.79
N TRP A 16 -6.05 12.82 7.44
CA TRP A 16 -5.41 13.74 6.48
C TRP A 16 -4.44 14.72 7.13
N ASP A 17 -4.62 15.06 8.41
CA ASP A 17 -3.80 16.09 9.07
C ASP A 17 -2.94 15.54 10.23
N GLN A 18 -3.23 14.33 10.68
CA GLN A 18 -2.63 13.74 11.88
C GLN A 18 -1.81 12.47 11.63
N GLY A 19 -1.75 11.98 10.39
CA GLY A 19 -1.04 10.74 10.09
C GLY A 19 -1.89 9.51 10.44
N VAL A 20 -1.32 8.61 11.24
CA VAL A 20 -1.96 7.36 11.66
C VAL A 20 -2.23 7.40 13.16
N VAL A 21 -3.48 7.12 13.54
CA VAL A 21 -3.91 7.04 14.93
C VAL A 21 -4.39 5.62 15.22
N LYS A 22 -3.89 5.02 16.29
CA LYS A 22 -4.35 3.72 16.80
C LYS A 22 -5.05 3.93 18.11
N ILE A 23 -6.25 3.37 18.24
CA ILE A 23 -7.09 3.49 19.42
C ILE A 23 -7.39 2.08 19.92
N ASP A 24 -7.01 1.79 21.15
CA ASP A 24 -7.51 0.63 21.88
C ASP A 24 -8.93 0.94 22.38
N VAL A 25 -9.91 0.24 21.80
CA VAL A 25 -11.34 0.44 22.07
C VAL A 25 -11.88 -0.48 23.16
N SER A 26 -11.03 -1.30 23.79
CA SER A 26 -11.41 -2.15 24.93
C SER A 26 -11.76 -1.32 26.18
N ASP A 27 -11.14 -0.14 26.33
CA ASP A 27 -11.46 0.84 27.38
C ASP A 27 -11.43 2.27 26.82
N LEU A 28 -12.58 2.72 26.33
CA LEU A 28 -12.76 4.06 25.75
C LEU A 28 -12.66 5.21 26.78
N LYS A 29 -12.57 4.94 28.09
CA LYS A 29 -12.45 5.98 29.12
C LYS A 29 -11.00 6.38 29.40
N ASN A 30 -10.04 5.57 28.96
CA ASN A 30 -8.62 5.83 29.20
C ASN A 30 -7.97 6.47 27.96
N ILE A 31 -7.62 7.76 28.04
CA ILE A 31 -7.03 8.49 26.91
C ILE A 31 -5.59 8.03 26.56
N GLN A 32 -4.92 7.29 27.46
CA GLN A 32 -3.61 6.70 27.18
C GLN A 32 -3.67 5.53 26.18
N ASN A 33 -4.88 5.14 25.76
CA ASN A 33 -5.14 4.09 24.78
C ASN A 33 -5.00 4.57 23.33
N ILE A 34 -4.50 5.79 23.12
CA ILE A 34 -4.30 6.38 21.79
C ILE A 34 -2.80 6.47 21.49
N LYS A 35 -2.38 5.86 20.38
CA LYS A 35 -1.01 5.99 19.84
C LYS A 35 -1.06 6.69 18.49
N GLU A 36 -0.30 7.78 18.36
CA GLU A 36 -0.23 8.59 17.16
C GLU A 36 1.12 8.41 16.45
N TYR A 37 1.08 8.39 15.13
CA TYR A 37 2.24 8.31 14.26
C TYR A 37 2.16 9.45 13.25
N SER A 38 3.11 10.38 13.36
CA SER A 38 3.28 11.49 12.43
C SER A 38 4.39 11.19 11.43
N PHE A 39 4.26 11.75 10.24
CA PHE A 39 5.16 11.56 9.11
C PHE A 39 5.56 12.91 8.50
N SER A 40 6.49 12.87 7.54
CA SER A 40 6.82 14.05 6.73
C SER A 40 5.61 14.56 5.92
N ASP A 41 4.67 13.68 5.57
CA ASP A 41 3.35 14.01 5.03
C ASP A 41 2.25 13.21 5.75
N ASN A 42 1.48 13.92 6.57
CA ASN A 42 0.40 13.35 7.36
C ASN A 42 -0.89 13.07 6.57
N ARG A 43 -0.93 13.34 5.27
CA ARG A 43 -2.10 13.06 4.43
C ARG A 43 -2.14 11.60 4.01
N ILE A 44 -2.71 10.76 4.86
CA ILE A 44 -2.71 9.31 4.65
C ILE A 44 -3.94 8.87 3.85
N TYR A 45 -3.70 8.08 2.80
CA TYR A 45 -4.74 7.51 1.95
C TYR A 45 -4.97 6.02 2.14
N SER A 46 -3.90 5.28 2.40
CA SER A 46 -3.97 3.82 2.42
C SER A 46 -3.16 3.26 3.57
N LEU A 47 -3.69 2.17 4.12
CA LEU A 47 -3.06 1.40 5.17
C LEU A 47 -3.03 -0.05 4.73
N LEU A 48 -1.96 -0.77 5.05
CA LEU A 48 -1.87 -2.22 4.86
C LEU A 48 -1.00 -2.82 5.95
N LYS A 49 -1.56 -3.69 6.80
CA LYS A 49 -0.76 -4.55 7.67
C LYS A 49 -0.43 -5.84 6.94
N THR A 50 0.86 -6.17 6.85
CA THR A 50 1.29 -7.40 6.20
C THR A 50 1.15 -8.58 7.14
N ASN A 51 0.66 -9.69 6.62
CA ASN A 51 0.62 -10.93 7.36
C ASN A 51 2.02 -11.54 7.46
N SER A 52 2.26 -12.31 8.52
CA SER A 52 3.47 -13.11 8.65
C SER A 52 3.53 -14.12 7.52
N LEU A 53 4.58 -14.05 6.69
CA LEU A 53 4.87 -15.08 5.70
C LEU A 53 5.64 -16.18 6.43
N LYS A 54 5.21 -17.44 6.29
CA LYS A 54 5.88 -18.59 6.94
C LYS A 54 7.36 -18.60 6.57
N GLY A 55 8.24 -18.50 7.57
CA GLY A 55 9.68 -18.75 7.44
C GLY A 55 10.60 -17.52 7.35
N GLU A 56 10.09 -16.29 7.34
CA GLU A 56 10.92 -15.07 7.27
C GLU A 56 10.53 -14.12 8.40
N SER A 57 11.48 -13.73 9.28
CA SER A 57 11.17 -12.96 10.50
C SER A 57 11.22 -11.44 10.33
N SER A 58 12.01 -10.92 9.38
CA SER A 58 12.37 -9.50 9.30
C SER A 58 11.30 -8.58 8.68
N TYR A 59 10.30 -9.13 7.99
CA TYR A 59 9.27 -8.33 7.28
C TYR A 59 7.84 -8.65 7.73
N ASN A 60 7.71 -9.36 8.84
CA ASN A 60 6.42 -9.78 9.38
C ASN A 60 5.78 -8.66 10.19
N ASN A 61 4.46 -8.51 10.00
CA ASN A 61 3.62 -7.64 10.81
C ASN A 61 3.96 -6.15 10.68
N LEU A 62 4.51 -5.75 9.53
CA LEU A 62 4.79 -4.37 9.19
C LEU A 62 3.50 -3.67 8.77
N GLU A 63 3.38 -2.39 9.11
CA GLU A 63 2.28 -1.55 8.67
C GLU A 63 2.77 -0.57 7.61
N TRP A 64 2.23 -0.73 6.41
CA TRP A 64 2.51 0.08 5.24
C TRP A 64 1.48 1.20 5.14
N VAL A 65 1.96 2.41 4.91
CA VAL A 65 1.19 3.64 4.98
C VAL A 65 1.44 4.46 3.73
N GLY A 66 0.44 4.55 2.85
CA GLY A 66 0.51 5.34 1.62
C GLY A 66 -0.01 6.76 1.84
N SER A 67 0.77 7.76 1.42
CA SER A 67 0.47 9.19 1.62
C SER A 67 0.19 9.94 0.31
N TRP A 68 -0.16 11.23 0.41
CA TRP A 68 -0.30 12.10 -0.76
C TRP A 68 1.05 12.52 -1.36
N GLY A 69 1.99 13.04 -0.59
CA GLY A 69 3.23 13.62 -1.12
C GLY A 69 4.51 13.00 -0.59
N GLY A 70 4.43 12.27 0.52
CA GLY A 70 5.58 11.67 1.19
C GLY A 70 6.02 10.32 0.63
N GLY A 71 5.26 9.75 -0.30
CA GLY A 71 5.47 8.38 -0.76
C GLY A 71 4.87 7.38 0.22
N LEU A 72 5.70 6.42 0.62
CA LEU A 72 5.31 5.26 1.39
C LEU A 72 6.06 5.24 2.73
N TYR A 73 5.36 5.00 3.82
CA TYR A 73 5.97 4.76 5.13
C TYR A 73 5.75 3.34 5.57
N ILE A 74 6.67 2.84 6.38
CA ILE A 74 6.62 1.52 7.00
C ILE A 74 6.79 1.73 8.50
N ILE A 75 5.84 1.23 9.28
CA ILE A 75 5.90 1.20 10.73
C ILE A 75 6.20 -0.24 11.16
N ASP A 76 7.27 -0.42 11.93
CA ASP A 76 7.60 -1.72 12.54
C ASP A 76 6.80 -1.98 13.83
N GLN A 77 7.10 -3.09 14.51
CA GLN A 77 6.35 -3.52 15.70
C GLN A 77 6.67 -2.63 16.91
N GLU A 78 7.88 -2.10 16.98
CA GLU A 78 8.36 -1.17 17.98
C GLU A 78 7.78 0.24 17.75
N GLY A 79 7.37 0.54 16.51
CA GLY A 79 6.80 1.81 16.09
C GLY A 79 7.80 2.74 15.42
N ASN A 80 8.97 2.25 15.02
CA ASN A 80 9.91 3.02 14.19
C ASN A 80 9.33 3.20 12.79
N ILE A 81 9.61 4.36 12.20
CA ILE A 81 9.09 4.75 10.90
C ILE A 81 10.23 4.77 9.89
N GLN A 82 10.10 3.99 8.82
CA GLN A 82 10.93 4.09 7.62
C GLN A 82 10.16 4.81 6.52
N GLU A 83 10.80 5.78 5.86
CA GLU A 83 10.23 6.52 4.72
C GLU A 83 10.85 6.04 3.40
N ILE A 84 9.99 5.77 2.41
CA ILE A 84 10.35 5.43 1.04
C ILE A 84 9.82 6.53 0.12
N LYS A 85 10.74 7.42 -0.27
CA LYS A 85 10.45 8.55 -1.15
C LYS A 85 10.43 8.16 -2.61
N SER A 86 9.73 8.95 -3.41
CA SER A 86 9.81 8.82 -4.85
C SER A 86 11.13 9.37 -5.40
N SER A 87 11.67 8.72 -6.43
CA SER A 87 12.89 9.13 -7.14
C SER A 87 12.83 8.64 -8.59
N GLU A 88 13.47 9.37 -9.50
CA GLU A 88 13.63 8.96 -10.91
C GLU A 88 14.62 7.81 -11.08
N THR A 89 15.27 7.35 -10.00
CA THR A 89 16.18 6.22 -10.04
C THR A 89 15.43 4.91 -10.29
N LYS A 90 15.95 4.09 -11.20
CA LYS A 90 15.38 2.77 -11.49
C LYS A 90 15.34 1.91 -10.21
N GLY A 91 14.17 1.33 -9.93
CA GLY A 91 13.96 0.55 -8.71
C GLY A 91 13.53 1.39 -7.49
N SER A 92 13.29 2.69 -7.68
CA SER A 92 12.70 3.57 -6.68
C SER A 92 11.25 3.89 -7.01
N LEU A 93 10.48 4.26 -5.98
CA LEU A 93 9.08 4.65 -6.12
C LEU A 93 8.95 5.77 -7.17
N ILE A 94 8.19 5.54 -8.23
CA ILE A 94 8.10 6.50 -9.35
C ILE A 94 7.16 7.68 -9.07
N HIS A 95 6.24 7.53 -8.11
CA HIS A 95 5.23 8.53 -7.84
C HIS A 95 4.96 8.67 -6.32
N PRO A 96 4.94 9.89 -5.76
CA PRO A 96 4.81 10.10 -4.30
C PRO A 96 3.38 9.88 -3.76
N ILE A 97 2.35 10.06 -4.61
CA ILE A 97 0.96 9.80 -4.22
C ILE A 97 0.66 8.30 -4.27
N ILE A 98 0.39 7.67 -3.11
CA ILE A 98 0.03 6.26 -2.95
C ILE A 98 -1.42 6.13 -2.47
N TYR A 99 -2.30 5.70 -3.37
CA TYR A 99 -3.74 5.64 -3.12
C TYR A 99 -4.24 4.29 -2.62
N SER A 100 -3.58 3.20 -3.03
CA SER A 100 -3.99 1.86 -2.64
C SER A 100 -2.77 0.98 -2.39
N LEU A 101 -2.93 0.08 -1.41
CA LEU A 101 -1.93 -0.89 -1.01
C LEU A 101 -2.62 -2.25 -0.91
N PHE A 102 -2.00 -3.28 -1.47
CA PHE A 102 -2.51 -4.65 -1.45
C PHE A 102 -1.37 -5.65 -1.32
N GLN A 103 -1.49 -6.62 -0.42
CA GLN A 103 -0.55 -7.74 -0.32
C GLN A 103 -1.15 -8.96 -1.03
N ASP A 104 -0.41 -9.55 -1.98
CA ASP A 104 -0.80 -10.83 -2.58
C ASP A 104 -0.36 -12.04 -1.73
N GLN A 105 -0.81 -13.23 -2.12
CA GLN A 105 -0.53 -14.47 -1.38
C GLN A 105 0.95 -14.86 -1.39
N THR A 106 1.74 -14.33 -2.32
CA THR A 106 3.19 -14.53 -2.38
C THR A 106 3.94 -13.56 -1.46
N GLY A 107 3.25 -12.54 -0.94
CA GLY A 107 3.81 -11.52 -0.07
C GLY A 107 4.30 -10.28 -0.81
N ILE A 108 4.09 -10.17 -2.11
CA ILE A 108 4.38 -8.97 -2.88
C ILE A 108 3.37 -7.88 -2.49
N ILE A 109 3.87 -6.67 -2.31
CA ILE A 109 3.06 -5.49 -1.99
C ILE A 109 2.84 -4.71 -3.28
N TRP A 110 1.58 -4.60 -3.69
CA TRP A 110 1.13 -3.83 -4.84
C TRP A 110 0.71 -2.44 -4.40
N LEU A 111 1.14 -1.41 -5.14
CA LEU A 111 0.87 -0.02 -4.85
C LEU A 111 0.20 0.65 -6.06
N GLY A 112 -0.98 1.19 -5.84
CA GLY A 112 -1.68 1.99 -6.82
C GLY A 112 -1.35 3.47 -6.64
N THR A 113 -0.87 4.12 -7.70
CA THR A 113 -0.45 5.52 -7.66
C THR A 113 -1.40 6.44 -8.43
N ASN A 114 -1.09 7.74 -8.46
CA ASN A 114 -1.76 8.71 -9.33
C ASN A 114 -1.01 8.85 -10.66
N GLY A 115 -1.49 8.24 -11.74
CA GLY A 115 -0.88 8.42 -13.06
C GLY A 115 0.44 7.65 -13.28
N GLY A 116 1.19 7.32 -12.22
CA GLY A 116 2.34 6.41 -12.26
C GLY A 116 1.97 4.93 -12.34
N GLY A 117 0.68 4.60 -12.46
CA GLY A 117 0.22 3.22 -12.61
C GLY A 117 0.45 2.34 -11.37
N LEU A 118 0.62 1.04 -11.64
CA LEU A 118 0.74 -0.01 -10.63
C LEU A 118 2.20 -0.37 -10.39
N ASN A 119 2.62 -0.27 -9.13
CA ASN A 119 3.96 -0.59 -8.67
C ASN A 119 3.93 -1.85 -7.81
N LYS A 120 5.04 -2.56 -7.69
CA LYS A 120 5.14 -3.69 -6.77
C LYS A 120 6.47 -3.75 -6.03
N ILE A 121 6.43 -4.07 -4.75
CA ILE A 121 7.58 -4.22 -3.87
C ILE A 121 7.67 -5.66 -3.42
N ASN A 122 8.87 -6.25 -3.55
CA ASN A 122 9.16 -7.55 -2.96
C ASN A 122 9.88 -7.35 -1.62
N PRO A 123 9.20 -7.55 -0.47
CA PRO A 123 9.82 -7.39 0.84
C PRO A 123 10.82 -8.50 1.17
N ARG A 124 10.79 -9.65 0.48
CA ARG A 124 11.67 -10.79 0.77
C ARG A 124 13.09 -10.65 0.24
N LYS A 125 13.33 -9.66 -0.62
CA LYS A 125 14.68 -9.38 -1.10
C LYS A 125 15.43 -8.62 -0.01
N GLU A 126 16.73 -8.89 0.15
CA GLU A 126 17.59 -8.24 1.16
C GLU A 126 17.50 -6.71 1.15
N ASN A 127 17.03 -6.13 0.03
CA ASN A 127 16.57 -4.76 -0.08
C ASN A 127 15.17 -4.74 -0.71
N PHE A 128 14.28 -3.86 -0.27
CA PHE A 128 12.97 -3.62 -0.89
C PHE A 128 13.15 -3.24 -2.36
N VAL A 129 13.06 -4.20 -3.28
CA VAL A 129 13.20 -3.93 -4.71
C VAL A 129 11.83 -3.57 -5.26
N LEU A 130 11.67 -2.33 -5.70
CA LEU A 130 10.57 -1.97 -6.58
C LEU A 130 10.79 -2.64 -7.94
N VAL A 131 9.79 -3.37 -8.40
CA VAL A 131 9.78 -3.89 -9.77
C VAL A 131 8.99 -2.91 -10.63
N ASP A 132 9.70 -2.39 -11.63
CA ASP A 132 9.24 -1.36 -12.57
C ASP A 132 8.02 -1.82 -13.39
N HIS A 133 7.25 -0.84 -13.84
CA HIS A 133 6.09 -1.01 -14.68
C HIS A 133 6.47 -1.46 -16.10
N ASN A 134 5.53 -2.10 -16.80
CA ASN A 134 5.70 -2.44 -18.21
C ASN A 134 5.14 -1.32 -19.10
N GLU A 135 6.02 -0.55 -19.75
CA GLU A 135 5.72 0.49 -20.76
C GLU A 135 5.20 -0.04 -22.12
N ASN A 136 4.63 -1.23 -22.18
CA ASN A 136 4.10 -1.75 -23.44
C ASN A 136 2.61 -1.39 -23.62
N ASN A 137 2.13 -1.35 -24.87
CA ASN A 137 0.75 -1.04 -25.29
C ASN A 137 -0.38 -1.84 -24.61
N ASN A 138 -0.07 -2.77 -23.71
CA ASN A 138 -1.01 -3.45 -22.82
C ASN A 138 -0.99 -2.86 -21.39
N SER A 139 -0.63 -1.60 -21.23
CA SER A 139 -0.53 -0.94 -19.93
C SER A 139 -1.90 -0.55 -19.37
N LEU A 140 -1.95 -0.39 -18.05
CA LEU A 140 -3.13 0.14 -17.36
C LEU A 140 -3.42 1.55 -17.84
N SER A 141 -4.69 1.95 -17.87
CA SER A 141 -5.02 3.33 -18.17
C SER A 141 -4.36 4.27 -17.17
N GLN A 142 -3.88 5.42 -17.68
CA GLN A 142 -3.37 6.47 -16.81
C GLN A 142 -4.51 6.97 -15.92
N GLY A 143 -4.24 7.03 -14.62
CA GLY A 143 -5.22 7.53 -13.67
C GLY A 143 -4.88 7.15 -12.24
N LYS A 144 -5.79 7.54 -11.34
CA LYS A 144 -5.73 7.20 -9.93
C LYS A 144 -6.19 5.76 -9.73
N ILE A 145 -5.30 4.90 -9.26
CA ILE A 145 -5.64 3.52 -8.89
C ILE A 145 -6.23 3.51 -7.47
N ASN A 146 -7.55 3.37 -7.39
CA ASN A 146 -8.30 3.43 -6.14
C ASN A 146 -8.26 2.14 -5.33
N SER A 147 -8.22 0.99 -6.01
CA SER A 147 -8.28 -0.31 -5.36
C SER A 147 -7.64 -1.37 -6.23
N ILE A 148 -7.05 -2.37 -5.58
CA ILE A 148 -6.37 -3.51 -6.19
C ILE A 148 -6.88 -4.76 -5.48
N TYR A 149 -7.19 -5.78 -6.25
CA TYR A 149 -7.60 -7.08 -5.77
C TYR A 149 -6.96 -8.18 -6.62
N ILE A 150 -6.61 -9.32 -6.05
CA ILE A 150 -6.11 -10.47 -6.81
C ILE A 150 -7.15 -11.60 -6.77
N ASP A 151 -7.48 -12.15 -7.93
CA ASP A 151 -8.33 -13.34 -8.01
C ASP A 151 -7.54 -14.64 -7.85
N HIS A 152 -8.25 -15.76 -7.81
CA HIS A 152 -7.67 -17.10 -7.64
C HIS A 152 -6.78 -17.56 -8.82
N ASN A 153 -6.77 -16.83 -9.94
CA ASN A 153 -5.92 -17.12 -11.10
C ASN A 153 -4.66 -16.23 -11.14
N ASP A 154 -4.37 -15.52 -10.04
CA ASP A 154 -3.31 -14.52 -9.92
C ASP A 154 -3.51 -13.32 -10.86
N HIS A 155 -4.75 -12.98 -11.22
CA HIS A 155 -5.04 -11.79 -12.00
C HIS A 155 -5.40 -10.63 -11.08
N LEU A 156 -4.83 -9.45 -11.38
CA LEU A 156 -5.11 -8.25 -10.61
C LEU A 156 -6.31 -7.53 -11.22
N TRP A 157 -7.31 -7.27 -10.40
CA TRP A 157 -8.44 -6.41 -10.68
C TRP A 157 -8.18 -5.04 -10.09
N ILE A 158 -8.25 -4.02 -10.94
CA ILE A 158 -7.74 -2.69 -10.65
C ILE A 158 -8.84 -1.69 -10.97
N ALA A 159 -9.26 -0.93 -9.96
CA ALA A 159 -10.22 0.15 -10.14
C ALA A 159 -9.47 1.45 -10.45
N VAL A 160 -9.60 1.93 -11.68
CA VAL A 160 -8.94 3.15 -12.16
C VAL A 160 -9.97 4.27 -12.26
N TYR A 161 -9.77 5.34 -11.49
CA TYR A 161 -10.66 6.50 -11.53
C TYR A 161 -10.71 7.08 -12.95
N GLY A 162 -11.93 7.24 -13.47
CA GLY A 162 -12.17 7.74 -14.83
C GLY A 162 -12.08 6.69 -15.94
N SER A 163 -11.52 5.49 -15.69
CA SER A 163 -11.41 4.43 -16.70
C SER A 163 -12.26 3.18 -16.40
N GLY A 164 -12.70 3.00 -15.16
CA GLY A 164 -13.53 1.86 -14.75
C GLY A 164 -12.70 0.73 -14.13
N ILE A 165 -13.00 -0.51 -14.50
CA ILE A 165 -12.32 -1.70 -13.98
C ILE A 165 -11.39 -2.25 -15.05
N GLU A 166 -10.16 -2.56 -14.66
CA GLU A 166 -9.16 -3.19 -15.53
C GLU A 166 -8.63 -4.46 -14.88
N ARG A 167 -8.38 -5.50 -15.68
CA ARG A 167 -7.80 -6.76 -15.23
C ARG A 167 -6.43 -6.96 -15.85
N TYR A 168 -5.40 -7.02 -15.01
CA TYR A 168 -4.03 -7.34 -15.40
C TYR A 168 -3.75 -8.83 -15.23
N LEU A 169 -3.51 -9.51 -16.35
CA LEU A 169 -3.13 -10.91 -16.45
C LEU A 169 -1.63 -11.04 -16.20
N ASN A 170 -1.24 -11.30 -14.96
CA ASN A 170 0.15 -11.25 -14.51
C ASN A 170 1.09 -12.18 -15.32
N LYS A 171 0.61 -13.36 -15.72
CA LYS A 171 1.38 -14.36 -16.49
C LYS A 171 1.58 -13.97 -17.96
N GLU A 172 0.64 -13.20 -18.52
CA GLU A 172 0.63 -12.82 -19.94
C GLU A 172 1.11 -11.38 -20.15
N ASN A 173 1.32 -10.63 -19.07
CA ASN A 173 1.63 -9.20 -19.10
C ASN A 173 0.65 -8.41 -20.00
N LYS A 174 -0.65 -8.64 -19.74
CA LYS A 174 -1.74 -8.12 -20.56
C LYS A 174 -2.83 -7.47 -19.70
N VAL A 175 -3.39 -6.36 -20.17
CA VAL A 175 -4.55 -5.70 -19.54
C VAL A 175 -5.81 -5.93 -20.38
N ILE A 176 -6.91 -6.22 -19.69
CA ILE A 176 -8.27 -6.25 -20.23
C ILE A 176 -9.07 -5.13 -19.56
N LYS A 177 -9.71 -4.26 -20.34
CA LYS A 177 -10.50 -3.13 -19.83
C LYS A 177 -11.98 -3.46 -19.88
N TYR A 178 -12.70 -3.08 -18.83
CA TYR A 178 -14.15 -3.23 -18.70
C TYR A 178 -14.74 -1.82 -18.54
N HIS A 179 -15.38 -1.34 -19.60
CA HIS A 179 -16.03 -0.01 -19.67
C HIS A 179 -17.52 -0.12 -19.41
#